data_AF-A0A7S2DY72-F1
#
_entry.id   AF-A0A7S2DY72-F1
#
_cell.length_a   1.000
_cell.length_b   1.000
_cell.length_c   1.000
_cell.angle_alpha   90.00
_cell.angle_beta   90.00
_cell.angle_gamma   90.00
#
_symmetry.space_group_name_H-M   'P 1'
#
loop_
_entity.id
_entity.type
_entity.pdbx_description
1 polymer ?
#
loop_
_entity_poly.entity_id
_entity_poly.type
_entity_poly.pdbx_seq_one_letter_code
_entity_poly.pdbx_strand_id
1 'polypeptide(L)'
;GAEAALRLLGVANNKQKKDFCRDLKGKFVALATNAVDFVVMMRLATTVDDTVLLSKTMLAEWTADLSALVFDKYGHKVLAWIFQPDDKHLFSPYERTCLALPSCTALKAPETRRQELVRVLKGPLRAVLLEDPLKAAADTHAMHLLAAYMAADWDSELVESLVAAGTKDEALERLDDGTTTTALLTLLRLQPSEAGMADLALLLWRRCLEPRLVV
;
A
#
# COMPACT_ATOMS: atom_id res chain seq x y z
N GLY A 1 13.15 0.42 -22.35
CA GLY A 1 13.77 1.02 -21.16
C GLY A 1 13.50 0.17 -19.92
N ALA A 2 12.30 0.29 -19.34
CA ALA A 2 11.92 -0.39 -18.10
C ALA A 2 12.15 -1.92 -18.12
N GLU A 3 11.73 -2.66 -19.15
CA GLU A 3 11.93 -4.12 -19.19
C GLU A 3 13.42 -4.52 -19.12
N ALA A 4 14.29 -3.77 -19.79
CA ALA A 4 15.73 -3.99 -19.70
C ALA A 4 16.23 -3.75 -18.26
N ALA A 5 15.76 -2.67 -17.61
CA ALA A 5 16.08 -2.41 -16.20
C ALA A 5 15.59 -3.54 -15.28
N LEU A 6 14.39 -4.09 -15.49
CA LEU A 6 13.85 -5.19 -14.68
C LEU A 6 14.76 -6.44 -14.72
N ARG A 7 15.24 -6.80 -15.92
CA ARG A 7 16.16 -7.92 -16.12
C ARG A 7 17.55 -7.62 -15.56
N LEU A 8 18.08 -6.43 -15.82
CA LEU A 8 19.38 -5.99 -15.32
C LEU A 8 19.43 -5.98 -13.78
N LEU A 9 18.38 -5.52 -13.11
CA LEU A 9 18.30 -5.54 -11.64
C LEU A 9 18.38 -6.96 -11.05
N GLY A 10 17.96 -7.98 -11.80
CA GLY A 10 18.07 -9.38 -11.37
C GLY A 10 19.51 -9.91 -11.36
N VAL A 11 20.36 -9.40 -12.24
CA VAL A 11 21.76 -9.85 -12.43
C VAL A 11 22.79 -8.85 -11.91
N ALA A 12 22.39 -7.61 -11.61
CA ALA A 12 23.25 -6.57 -11.09
C ALA A 12 23.77 -6.93 -9.69
N ASN A 13 25.07 -6.73 -9.45
CA ASN A 13 25.63 -6.93 -8.11
C ASN A 13 25.24 -5.78 -7.15
N ASN A 14 25.53 -5.94 -5.86
CA ASN A 14 25.16 -4.96 -4.83
C ASN A 14 25.77 -3.57 -5.07
N LYS A 15 26.98 -3.49 -5.62
CA LYS A 15 27.61 -2.22 -5.97
C LYS A 15 26.83 -1.50 -7.07
N GLN A 16 26.49 -2.21 -8.15
CA GLN A 16 25.70 -1.67 -9.26
C GLN A 16 24.29 -1.24 -8.82
N LYS A 17 23.61 -2.03 -7.99
CA LYS A 17 22.30 -1.65 -7.41
C LYS A 17 22.40 -0.39 -6.56
N LYS A 18 23.47 -0.25 -5.77
CA LYS A 18 23.73 0.96 -4.98
C LYS A 18 24.01 2.17 -5.86
N ASP A 19 24.83 2.02 -6.88
CA ASP A 19 25.12 3.07 -7.86
C ASP A 19 23.83 3.51 -8.57
N PHE A 20 23.01 2.55 -9.00
CA PHE A 20 21.69 2.82 -9.60
C PHE A 20 20.79 3.61 -8.65
N CYS A 21 20.67 3.22 -7.38
CA CYS A 21 19.86 3.95 -6.40
C CYS A 21 20.39 5.38 -6.16
N ARG A 22 21.70 5.60 -6.23
CA ARG A 22 22.29 6.93 -6.11
C ARG A 22 21.94 7.81 -7.31
N ASP A 23 22.01 7.25 -8.52
CA ASP A 23 21.78 8.00 -9.76
C ASP A 23 20.29 8.38 -9.94
N LEU A 24 19.39 7.63 -9.28
CA LEU A 24 17.96 7.90 -9.22
C LEU A 24 17.53 8.84 -8.07
N LYS A 25 18.46 9.27 -7.22
CA LYS A 25 18.14 10.15 -6.10
C LYS A 25 17.39 11.42 -6.55
N GLY A 26 16.33 11.76 -5.85
CA GLY A 26 15.43 12.87 -6.12
C GLY A 26 14.35 12.56 -7.16
N LYS A 27 14.27 11.32 -7.67
CA LYS A 27 13.34 10.92 -8.74
C LYS A 27 12.43 9.76 -8.34
N PHE A 28 12.56 9.22 -7.13
CA PHE A 28 11.85 7.99 -6.75
C PHE A 28 10.33 8.16 -6.72
N VAL A 29 9.82 9.33 -6.33
CA VAL A 29 8.38 9.63 -6.37
C VAL A 29 7.87 9.67 -7.81
N ALA A 30 8.53 10.46 -8.68
CA ALA A 30 8.14 10.60 -10.09
C ALA A 30 8.20 9.26 -10.86
N LEU A 31 9.14 8.37 -10.51
CA LEU A 31 9.23 7.04 -11.09
C LEU A 31 8.14 6.10 -10.55
N ALA A 32 7.75 6.23 -9.28
CA ALA A 32 6.71 5.41 -8.68
C ALA A 32 5.30 5.74 -9.22
N THR A 33 5.07 6.99 -9.63
CA THR A 33 3.79 7.45 -10.21
C THR A 33 3.74 7.37 -11.74
N ASN A 34 4.82 6.93 -12.38
CA ASN A 34 4.88 6.78 -13.83
C ASN A 34 4.28 5.44 -14.29
N ALA A 35 3.47 5.47 -15.35
CA ALA A 35 2.78 4.30 -15.90
C ALA A 35 3.68 3.14 -16.38
N VAL A 36 4.97 3.38 -16.58
CA VAL A 36 5.95 2.39 -17.06
C VAL A 36 6.99 2.10 -15.97
N ASP A 37 7.47 3.13 -15.27
CA ASP A 37 8.60 2.99 -14.34
C ASP A 37 8.21 2.45 -12.96
N PHE A 38 6.93 2.50 -12.58
CA PHE A 38 6.48 1.99 -11.27
C PHE A 38 6.83 0.51 -11.04
N VAL A 39 6.85 -0.30 -12.11
CA VAL A 39 7.25 -1.72 -12.04
C VAL A 39 8.74 -1.85 -11.71
N VAL A 40 9.58 -0.92 -12.15
CA VAL A 40 11.01 -0.86 -11.80
C VAL A 40 11.17 -0.55 -10.30
N MET A 41 10.31 0.29 -9.74
CA MET A 41 10.31 0.58 -8.30
C MET A 41 9.94 -0.66 -7.47
N MET A 42 8.87 -1.38 -7.86
CA MET A 42 8.53 -2.67 -7.24
C MET A 42 9.67 -3.70 -7.39
N ARG A 43 10.36 -3.68 -8.54
CA ARG A 43 11.51 -4.56 -8.77
C ARG A 43 12.71 -4.22 -7.90
N LEU A 44 12.99 -2.95 -7.63
CA LEU A 44 14.02 -2.55 -6.67
C LEU A 44 13.72 -3.10 -5.28
N ALA A 45 12.47 -2.92 -4.81
CA ALA A 45 12.01 -3.43 -3.52
C ALA A 45 12.16 -4.96 -3.39
N THR A 46 12.13 -5.70 -4.51
CA THR A 46 12.25 -7.17 -4.53
C THR A 46 13.65 -7.70 -4.85
N THR A 47 14.62 -6.86 -5.26
CA THR A 47 15.94 -7.34 -5.72
C THR A 47 17.12 -6.77 -4.93
N VAL A 48 16.94 -5.69 -4.18
CA VAL A 48 18.02 -5.09 -3.38
C VAL A 48 18.01 -5.67 -1.96
N ASP A 49 19.08 -6.37 -1.59
CA ASP A 49 19.23 -6.97 -0.26
C ASP A 49 19.56 -5.94 0.83
N ASP A 50 20.24 -4.85 0.45
CA ASP A 50 20.54 -3.73 1.34
C ASP A 50 19.30 -2.84 1.50
N THR A 51 18.38 -3.29 2.33
CA THR A 51 17.14 -2.59 2.67
C THR A 51 17.40 -1.34 3.50
N VAL A 52 18.53 -1.25 4.22
CA VAL A 52 18.94 -0.03 4.93
C VAL A 52 19.28 1.07 3.93
N LEU A 53 20.00 0.74 2.85
CA LEU A 53 20.23 1.66 1.75
C LEU A 53 18.91 2.10 1.12
N LEU A 54 18.04 1.16 0.73
CA LEU A 54 16.72 1.50 0.14
C LEU A 54 15.88 2.38 1.06
N SER A 55 15.94 2.13 2.37
CA SER A 55 15.20 2.92 3.37
C SER A 55 15.69 4.35 3.43
N LYS A 56 17.01 4.57 3.34
CA LYS A 56 17.64 5.89 3.37
C LYS A 56 17.57 6.66 2.04
N THR A 57 17.23 5.99 0.95
CA THR A 57 17.11 6.59 -0.39
C THR A 57 15.67 6.60 -0.85
N MET A 58 15.21 5.50 -1.44
CA MET A 58 13.90 5.37 -2.07
C MET A 58 12.75 5.57 -1.09
N LEU A 59 12.75 4.86 0.04
CA LEU A 59 11.65 4.98 1.00
C LEU A 59 11.65 6.35 1.68
N ALA A 60 12.82 6.92 1.99
CA ALA A 60 12.91 8.26 2.56
C ALA A 60 12.23 9.31 1.64
N GLU A 61 12.48 9.24 0.34
CA GLU A 61 11.81 10.11 -0.65
C GLU A 61 10.30 9.85 -0.73
N TRP A 62 9.87 8.58 -0.77
CA TRP A 62 8.44 8.27 -0.77
C TRP A 62 7.75 8.74 0.50
N THR A 63 8.37 8.59 1.67
CA THR A 63 7.77 9.03 2.93
C THR A 63 7.68 10.55 3.05
N ALA A 64 8.52 11.29 2.34
CA ALA A 64 8.48 12.76 2.33
C ALA A 64 7.28 13.32 1.55
N ASP A 65 6.76 12.56 0.58
CA ASP A 65 5.60 12.93 -0.23
C ASP A 65 4.63 11.74 -0.37
N LEU A 66 4.34 11.10 0.76
CA LEU A 66 3.64 9.81 0.76
C LEU A 66 2.20 9.92 0.25
N SER A 67 1.53 11.03 0.55
CA SER A 67 0.18 11.30 0.07
C SER A 67 0.11 11.32 -1.46
N ALA A 68 1.13 11.85 -2.14
CA ALA A 68 1.16 11.82 -3.61
C ALA A 68 1.23 10.38 -4.16
N LEU A 69 1.80 9.43 -3.43
CA LEU A 69 1.80 8.01 -3.85
C LEU A 69 0.50 7.30 -3.48
N VAL A 70 -0.04 7.54 -2.28
CA VAL A 70 -1.23 6.86 -1.76
C VAL A 70 -2.43 7.03 -2.68
N PHE A 71 -2.64 8.23 -3.21
CA PHE A 71 -3.78 8.58 -4.06
C PHE A 71 -3.46 8.51 -5.57
N ASP A 72 -2.24 8.10 -5.95
CA ASP A 72 -1.87 7.97 -7.36
C ASP A 72 -2.17 6.57 -7.93
N LYS A 73 -2.56 6.53 -9.20
CA LYS A 73 -2.92 5.31 -9.95
C LYS A 73 -1.83 4.23 -9.97
N TYR A 74 -0.56 4.61 -9.94
CA TYR A 74 0.57 3.68 -9.96
C TYR A 74 1.32 3.66 -8.63
N GLY A 75 1.42 4.81 -7.96
CA GLY A 75 2.07 4.96 -6.66
C GLY A 75 1.50 4.02 -5.60
N HIS A 76 0.16 3.91 -5.51
CA HIS A 76 -0.47 3.04 -4.52
C HIS A 76 -0.09 1.57 -4.73
N LYS A 77 0.13 1.14 -5.98
CA LYS A 77 0.53 -0.23 -6.31
C LYS A 77 1.94 -0.53 -5.84
N VAL A 78 2.86 0.43 -5.97
CA VAL A 78 4.24 0.28 -5.49
C VAL A 78 4.26 0.08 -3.98
N LEU A 79 3.45 0.86 -3.25
CA LEU A 79 3.30 0.72 -1.80
C LEU A 79 2.61 -0.61 -1.45
N ALA A 80 1.48 -0.92 -2.08
CA ALA A 80 0.68 -2.11 -1.79
C ALA A 80 1.45 -3.40 -2.05
N TRP A 81 2.35 -3.43 -3.03
CA TRP A 81 3.19 -4.60 -3.30
C TRP A 81 4.08 -4.96 -2.10
N ILE A 82 4.53 -3.97 -1.34
CA ILE A 82 5.35 -4.20 -0.14
C ILE A 82 4.51 -4.83 0.98
N PHE A 83 3.22 -4.55 1.06
CA PHE A 83 2.33 -5.12 2.08
C PHE A 83 1.74 -6.47 1.65
N GLN A 84 1.24 -6.57 0.42
CA GLN A 84 0.51 -7.73 -0.07
C GLN A 84 0.86 -8.06 -1.55
N PRO A 85 2.04 -8.63 -1.82
CA PRO A 85 2.50 -8.88 -3.20
C PRO A 85 1.67 -9.93 -3.96
N ASP A 86 0.91 -10.77 -3.27
CA ASP A 86 0.13 -11.87 -3.86
C ASP A 86 -1.30 -11.48 -4.28
N ASP A 87 -1.67 -10.20 -4.17
CA ASP A 87 -3.00 -9.74 -4.54
C ASP A 87 -3.21 -9.78 -6.07
N LYS A 88 -3.99 -10.76 -6.53
CA LYS A 88 -4.26 -10.97 -7.94
C LYS A 88 -5.25 -9.97 -8.54
N HIS A 89 -6.01 -9.29 -7.70
CA HIS A 89 -6.96 -8.25 -8.11
C HIS A 89 -6.25 -6.92 -8.33
N LEU A 90 -5.22 -6.64 -7.53
CA LEU A 90 -4.44 -5.41 -7.64
C LEU A 90 -3.35 -5.48 -8.71
N PHE A 91 -2.64 -6.61 -8.80
CA PHE A 91 -1.52 -6.76 -9.72
C PHE A 91 -1.89 -7.52 -10.99
N SER A 92 -1.64 -6.90 -12.14
CA SER A 92 -1.91 -7.49 -13.45
C SER A 92 -0.99 -8.69 -13.70
N PRO A 93 -1.37 -9.63 -14.61
CA PRO A 93 -0.49 -10.73 -14.99
C PRO A 93 0.90 -10.27 -15.45
N TYR A 94 0.95 -9.16 -16.20
CA TYR A 94 2.21 -8.57 -16.67
C TYR A 94 3.11 -8.11 -15.52
N GLU A 95 2.56 -7.39 -14.54
CA GLU A 95 3.32 -6.91 -13.37
C GLU A 95 3.87 -8.08 -12.56
N ARG A 96 3.05 -9.12 -12.33
CA ARG A 96 3.50 -10.32 -11.63
C ARG A 96 4.60 -11.06 -12.38
N THR A 97 4.50 -11.18 -13.71
CA THR A 97 5.57 -11.76 -14.54
C THR A 97 6.86 -10.95 -14.46
N CYS A 98 6.77 -9.62 -14.47
CA CYS A 98 7.92 -8.73 -14.33
C CYS A 98 8.62 -8.92 -12.97
N LEU A 99 7.85 -9.10 -11.90
CA LEU A 99 8.37 -9.26 -10.55
C LEU A 99 8.89 -10.68 -10.28
N ALA A 100 8.36 -11.67 -11.01
CA ALA A 100 8.84 -13.06 -11.01
C ALA A 100 10.11 -13.30 -11.85
N LEU A 101 10.66 -12.28 -12.52
CA LEU A 101 11.90 -12.43 -13.29
C LEU A 101 13.05 -12.93 -12.40
N PRO A 102 13.98 -13.77 -12.92
CA PRO A 102 15.10 -14.31 -12.16
C PRO A 102 15.95 -13.22 -11.49
N SER A 103 16.36 -13.49 -10.24
CA SER A 103 17.12 -12.54 -9.41
C SER A 103 18.28 -13.25 -8.73
N CYS A 104 19.25 -13.75 -9.51
CA CYS A 104 20.35 -14.58 -9.01
C CYS A 104 21.27 -13.88 -8.00
N THR A 105 21.24 -12.55 -7.97
CA THR A 105 22.05 -11.71 -7.06
C THR A 105 21.31 -11.28 -5.80
N ALA A 106 20.03 -11.64 -5.66
CA ALA A 106 19.21 -11.34 -4.50
C ALA A 106 19.25 -12.54 -3.55
N LEU A 107 20.19 -12.50 -2.59
CA LEU A 107 20.49 -13.61 -1.68
C LEU A 107 19.59 -13.61 -0.45
N LYS A 108 19.10 -12.43 -0.04
CA LYS A 108 18.14 -12.32 1.08
C LYS A 108 16.80 -12.95 0.66
N ALA A 109 16.20 -13.71 1.57
CA ALA A 109 14.88 -14.29 1.36
C ALA A 109 13.85 -13.17 1.04
N PRO A 110 12.96 -13.35 0.03
CA PRO A 110 12.00 -12.34 -0.36
C PRO A 110 11.13 -11.82 0.80
N GLU A 111 10.69 -12.74 1.66
CA GLU A 111 9.90 -12.46 2.85
C GLU A 111 10.63 -11.54 3.83
N THR A 112 11.89 -11.87 4.17
CA THR A 112 12.71 -11.07 5.10
C THR A 112 12.92 -9.66 4.56
N ARG A 113 13.22 -9.52 3.26
CA ARG A 113 13.36 -8.20 2.62
C ARG A 113 12.06 -7.41 2.72
N ARG A 114 10.92 -8.05 2.43
CA ARG A 114 9.61 -7.42 2.50
C ARG A 114 9.30 -6.91 3.92
N GLN A 115 9.48 -7.75 4.93
CA GLN A 115 9.23 -7.39 6.33
C GLN A 115 10.07 -6.20 6.81
N GLU A 116 11.33 -6.11 6.37
CA GLU A 116 12.19 -4.96 6.66
C GLU A 116 11.65 -3.66 6.04
N LEU A 117 11.16 -3.71 4.80
CA LEU A 117 10.57 -2.55 4.13
C LEU A 117 9.21 -2.15 4.75
N VAL A 118 8.36 -3.14 5.07
CA VAL A 118 7.08 -2.92 5.77
C VAL A 118 7.33 -2.19 7.09
N ARG A 119 8.33 -2.61 7.87
CA ARG A 119 8.67 -1.98 9.16
C ARG A 119 8.94 -0.48 9.02
N VAL A 120 9.54 -0.04 7.91
CA VAL A 120 9.85 1.37 7.65
C VAL A 120 8.62 2.14 7.18
N LEU A 121 7.80 1.55 6.30
CA LEU A 121 6.65 2.22 5.71
C LEU A 121 5.41 2.25 6.60
N LYS A 122 5.26 1.30 7.52
CA LYS A 122 4.04 1.12 8.31
C LYS A 122 3.65 2.38 9.08
N GLY A 123 4.57 2.98 9.83
CA GLY A 123 4.31 4.19 10.63
C GLY A 123 3.88 5.39 9.78
N PRO A 124 4.69 5.80 8.78
CA PRO A 124 4.33 6.89 7.87
C PRO A 124 3.01 6.67 7.12
N LEU A 125 2.78 5.45 6.62
CA LEU A 125 1.55 5.13 5.89
C LEU A 125 0.33 5.21 6.80
N ARG A 126 0.43 4.67 8.02
CA ARG A 126 -0.62 4.79 9.03
C ARG A 126 -0.99 6.24 9.31
N ALA A 127 0.00 7.13 9.41
CA ALA A 127 -0.25 8.55 9.65
C ALA A 127 -1.07 9.20 8.52
N VAL A 128 -0.76 8.90 7.26
CA VAL A 128 -1.51 9.40 6.09
C VAL A 128 -2.92 8.82 6.05
N LEU A 129 -3.08 7.52 6.34
CA LEU A 129 -4.40 6.87 6.36
C LEU A 129 -5.29 7.38 7.51
N LEU A 130 -4.69 7.76 8.65
CA LEU A 130 -5.42 8.32 9.79
C LEU A 130 -5.81 9.80 9.63
N GLU A 131 -5.13 10.54 8.74
CA GLU A 131 -5.42 11.95 8.49
C GLU A 131 -6.84 12.15 7.96
N ASP A 132 -7.24 11.34 6.96
CA ASP A 132 -8.61 11.27 6.44
C ASP A 132 -8.95 9.84 5.98
N PRO A 133 -9.37 8.96 6.91
CA PRO A 133 -9.66 7.56 6.61
C PRO A 133 -10.79 7.40 5.60
N LEU A 134 -11.79 8.29 5.66
CA LEU A 134 -12.94 8.23 4.77
C LEU A 134 -12.55 8.60 3.34
N LYS A 135 -11.68 9.61 3.17
CA LYS A 135 -11.10 9.91 1.85
C LYS A 135 -10.28 8.75 1.32
N ALA A 136 -9.48 8.08 2.16
CA ALA A 136 -8.74 6.91 1.74
C ALA A 136 -9.65 5.75 1.32
N ALA A 137 -10.78 5.54 2.02
CA ALA A 137 -11.76 4.51 1.68
C ALA A 137 -12.60 4.84 0.43
N ALA A 138 -12.90 6.13 0.21
CA ALA A 138 -13.68 6.61 -0.94
C ALA A 138 -12.86 6.78 -2.23
N ASP A 139 -11.54 6.81 -2.14
CA ASP A 139 -10.66 6.95 -3.30
C ASP A 139 -10.40 5.60 -3.98
N THR A 140 -10.50 5.58 -5.31
CA THR A 140 -10.38 4.36 -6.13
C THR A 140 -9.02 3.67 -6.02
N HIS A 141 -7.97 4.38 -5.64
CA HIS A 141 -6.60 3.86 -5.54
C HIS A 141 -6.20 3.60 -4.10
N ALA A 142 -6.46 4.57 -3.22
CA ALA A 142 -6.10 4.45 -1.80
C ALA A 142 -6.88 3.32 -1.10
N MET A 143 -8.10 3.00 -1.54
CA MET A 143 -8.88 1.89 -0.96
C MET A 143 -8.15 0.55 -1.03
N HIS A 144 -7.41 0.31 -2.12
CA HIS A 144 -6.68 -0.95 -2.32
C HIS A 144 -5.45 -1.01 -1.42
N LEU A 145 -4.75 0.12 -1.25
CA LEU A 145 -3.63 0.23 -0.33
C LEU A 145 -4.08 0.11 1.13
N LEU A 146 -5.23 0.69 1.48
CA LEU A 146 -5.86 0.52 2.80
C LEU A 146 -6.16 -0.95 3.08
N ALA A 147 -6.76 -1.67 2.14
CA ALA A 147 -7.02 -3.10 2.27
C ALA A 147 -5.72 -3.91 2.41
N ALA A 148 -4.69 -3.60 1.62
CA ALA A 148 -3.39 -4.27 1.70
C ALA A 148 -2.68 -4.03 3.04
N TYR A 149 -2.76 -2.80 3.58
CA TYR A 149 -2.24 -2.46 4.91
C TYR A 149 -2.97 -3.27 6.00
N MET A 150 -4.30 -3.30 5.97
CA MET A 150 -5.13 -4.02 6.95
C MET A 150 -4.95 -5.54 6.89
N ALA A 151 -4.74 -6.09 5.69
CA ALA A 151 -4.45 -7.50 5.51
C ALA A 151 -3.07 -7.90 6.06
N ALA A 152 -2.10 -6.98 6.00
CA ALA A 152 -0.75 -7.21 6.52
C ALA A 152 -0.69 -7.05 8.05
N ASP A 153 -1.38 -6.07 8.62
CA ASP A 153 -1.55 -5.92 10.05
C ASP A 153 -2.84 -5.16 10.38
N TRP A 154 -3.75 -5.82 11.10
CA TRP A 154 -5.06 -5.27 11.41
C TRP A 154 -4.95 -4.13 12.44
N ASP A 155 -5.45 -2.94 12.07
CA ASP A 155 -5.34 -1.73 12.89
C ASP A 155 -6.72 -1.26 13.35
N SER A 156 -7.14 -1.70 14.54
CA SER A 156 -8.46 -1.39 15.10
C SER A 156 -8.70 0.11 15.29
N GLU A 157 -7.67 0.90 15.59
CA GLU A 157 -7.82 2.36 15.78
C GLU A 157 -8.17 3.04 14.45
N LEU A 158 -7.56 2.62 13.35
CA LEU A 158 -7.88 3.15 12.02
C LEU A 158 -9.29 2.73 11.58
N VAL A 159 -9.75 1.53 11.95
CA VAL A 159 -11.15 1.10 11.74
C VAL A 159 -12.12 1.95 12.54
N GLU A 160 -11.85 2.20 13.82
CA GLU A 160 -12.68 3.07 14.67
C GLU A 160 -12.73 4.51 14.14
N SER A 161 -11.60 5.04 13.69
CA SER A 161 -11.49 6.36 13.08
C SER A 161 -12.29 6.45 11.78
N LEU A 162 -12.24 5.41 10.94
CA LEU A 162 -13.04 5.31 9.71
C LEU A 162 -14.54 5.34 10.01
N VAL A 163 -15.01 4.54 10.97
CA VAL A 163 -16.42 4.52 11.37
C VAL A 163 -16.83 5.88 11.94
N ALA A 164 -16.01 6.48 12.81
CA ALA A 164 -16.28 7.80 13.40
C ALA A 164 -16.30 8.93 12.36
N ALA A 165 -15.48 8.85 11.30
CA ALA A 165 -15.53 9.80 10.20
C ALA A 165 -16.85 9.70 9.42
N GLY A 166 -17.41 8.50 9.28
CA GLY A 166 -18.68 8.22 8.59
C GLY A 166 -19.94 8.67 9.33
N THR A 167 -19.88 9.02 10.63
CA THR A 167 -21.07 9.45 11.38
C THR A 167 -21.44 10.92 11.21
N LYS A 168 -20.63 11.71 10.49
CA LYS A 168 -20.92 13.13 10.22
C LYS A 168 -21.90 13.23 9.05
N ASP A 169 -22.93 14.08 9.14
CA ASP A 169 -23.98 14.18 8.11
C ASP A 169 -23.44 14.40 6.68
N GLU A 170 -22.40 15.23 6.50
CA GLU A 170 -21.73 15.48 5.20
C GLU A 170 -20.91 14.27 4.69
N ALA A 171 -20.53 13.35 5.59
CA ALA A 171 -19.74 12.16 5.30
C ALA A 171 -20.62 10.94 4.97
N LEU A 172 -21.91 10.97 5.35
CA LEU A 172 -22.85 9.88 5.08
C LEU A 172 -23.14 9.71 3.58
N GLU A 173 -23.19 10.79 2.80
CA GLU A 173 -23.30 10.70 1.33
C GLU A 173 -22.10 9.97 0.70
N ARG A 174 -20.92 10.06 1.34
CA ARG A 174 -19.70 9.38 0.88
C ARG A 174 -19.67 7.90 1.28
N LEU A 175 -20.46 7.48 2.26
CA LEU A 175 -20.61 6.05 2.62
C LEU A 175 -21.43 5.28 1.58
N ASP A 176 -22.41 5.94 0.97
CA ASP A 176 -23.23 5.36 -0.11
C ASP A 176 -22.50 5.34 -1.47
N ASP A 177 -21.26 5.83 -1.55
CA ASP A 177 -20.43 5.66 -2.74
C ASP A 177 -20.02 4.19 -2.93
N GLY A 178 -20.01 3.75 -4.20
CA GLY A 178 -19.67 2.37 -4.56
C GLY A 178 -18.25 1.99 -4.16
N THR A 179 -17.32 2.94 -4.16
CA THR A 179 -15.91 2.73 -3.77
C THR A 179 -15.82 2.50 -2.26
N THR A 180 -16.42 3.40 -1.47
CA THR A 180 -16.44 3.29 -0.01
C THR A 180 -17.13 2.01 0.44
N THR A 181 -18.27 1.67 -0.18
CA THR A 181 -18.97 0.41 0.12
C THR A 181 -18.09 -0.80 -0.17
N THR A 182 -17.39 -0.81 -1.30
CA THR A 182 -16.48 -1.90 -1.66
C THR A 182 -15.28 -1.98 -0.71
N ALA A 183 -14.75 -0.84 -0.28
CA ALA A 183 -13.70 -0.78 0.73
C ALA A 183 -14.17 -1.39 2.06
N LEU A 184 -15.32 -0.96 2.57
CA LEU A 184 -15.91 -1.49 3.81
C LEU A 184 -16.21 -2.99 3.73
N LEU A 185 -16.79 -3.47 2.62
CA LEU A 185 -17.01 -4.90 2.40
C LEU A 185 -15.70 -5.69 2.35
N THR A 186 -14.63 -5.12 1.80
CA THR A 186 -13.30 -5.74 1.77
C THR A 186 -12.72 -5.82 3.18
N LEU A 187 -12.83 -4.75 3.97
CA LEU A 187 -12.38 -4.74 5.36
C LEU A 187 -13.16 -5.73 6.23
N LEU A 188 -14.47 -5.86 6.05
CA LEU A 188 -15.31 -6.85 6.72
C LEU A 188 -14.84 -8.29 6.44
N ARG A 189 -14.38 -8.57 5.21
CA ARG A 189 -13.84 -9.89 4.85
C ARG A 189 -12.45 -10.15 5.42
N LEU A 190 -11.67 -9.09 5.66
CA LEU A 190 -10.32 -9.18 6.21
C LEU A 190 -10.31 -9.23 7.75
N GLN A 191 -11.41 -8.86 8.40
CA GLN A 191 -11.50 -8.79 9.85
C GLN A 191 -11.15 -10.15 10.50
N PRO A 192 -10.25 -10.17 11.50
CA PRO A 192 -9.93 -11.39 12.22
C PRO A 192 -11.13 -11.90 13.03
N SER A 193 -11.34 -13.22 13.05
CA SER A 193 -12.50 -13.87 13.71
C SER A 193 -12.58 -13.64 15.23
N GLU A 194 -11.50 -13.17 15.86
CA GLU A 194 -11.41 -12.89 17.30
C GLU A 194 -11.56 -11.39 17.64
N ALA A 195 -11.95 -10.55 16.67
CA ALA A 195 -11.98 -9.08 16.84
C ALA A 195 -12.88 -8.53 17.96
N GLY A 196 -13.73 -9.34 18.60
CA GLY A 196 -14.47 -8.96 19.81
C GLY A 196 -15.35 -7.70 19.65
N MET A 197 -15.28 -6.77 20.61
CA MET A 197 -16.06 -5.50 20.61
C MET A 197 -15.69 -4.50 19.50
N ALA A 198 -14.65 -4.79 18.70
CA ALA A 198 -14.24 -4.03 17.52
C ALA A 198 -14.80 -4.64 16.23
N ASP A 199 -15.93 -5.36 16.32
CA ASP A 199 -16.60 -5.90 15.15
C ASP A 199 -17.05 -4.74 14.23
N LEU A 200 -16.40 -4.62 13.07
CA LEU A 200 -16.65 -3.54 12.11
C LEU A 200 -18.12 -3.52 11.69
N ALA A 201 -18.74 -4.71 11.54
CA ALA A 201 -20.16 -4.82 11.22
C ALA A 201 -21.03 -4.18 12.31
N LEU A 202 -20.74 -4.51 13.57
CA LEU A 202 -21.47 -3.97 14.72
C LEU A 202 -21.23 -2.46 14.89
N LEU A 203 -20.00 -1.99 14.66
CA LEU A 203 -19.64 -0.58 14.73
C LEU A 203 -20.35 0.24 13.64
N LEU A 204 -20.34 -0.23 12.39
CA LEU A 204 -21.08 0.40 11.29
C LEU A 204 -22.58 0.39 11.56
N TRP A 205 -23.13 -0.73 12.05
CA TRP A 205 -24.53 -0.82 12.41
C TRP A 205 -24.90 0.23 13.46
N ARG A 206 -24.26 0.20 14.64
CA ARG A 206 -24.62 1.06 15.77
C ARG A 206 -24.39 2.54 15.51
N ARG A 207 -23.31 2.88 14.80
CA ARG A 207 -22.89 4.28 14.63
C ARG A 207 -23.42 4.93 13.37
N CYS A 208 -23.64 4.17 12.29
CA CYS A 208 -24.02 4.74 10.99
C CYS A 208 -25.45 4.37 10.57
N LEU A 209 -25.94 3.17 10.89
CA LEU A 209 -27.21 2.65 10.35
C LEU A 209 -28.38 2.68 11.33
N GLU A 210 -28.16 2.25 12.58
CA GLU A 210 -29.18 2.19 13.64
C GLU A 210 -29.84 3.56 13.91
N PRO A 211 -29.10 4.68 14.01
CA PRO A 211 -29.72 6.01 14.21
C PRO A 211 -30.71 6.41 13.10
N ARG A 212 -30.61 5.82 11.91
CA ARG A 212 -31.48 6.11 10.76
C ARG A 212 -32.77 5.30 10.75
N LEU A 213 -32.82 4.17 11.46
CA LEU A 213 -34.00 3.29 11.53
C LEU A 213 -34.95 3.67 12.66
N VAL A 214 -34.48 4.47 13.63
CA VAL A 214 -35.25 4.93 14.81
C VAL A 214 -35.91 6.31 14.54
N VAL A 215 -35.91 6.78 13.29
CA VAL A 215 -36.60 8.00 12.84
C VAL A 215 -37.91 7.62 12.13
#